data_AF-Q9ZSF7-F1
#
_entry.id   AF-Q9ZSF7-F1
#
_cell.length_a   1.000
_cell.length_b   1.000
_cell.length_c   1.000
_cell.angle_alpha   90.00
_cell.angle_beta   90.00
_cell.angle_gamma   90.00
#
_symmetry.space_group_name_H-M   'P 1'
#
loop_
_entity.id
_entity.type
_entity.pdbx_description
1 polymer ?
#
loop_
_entity_poly.entity_id
_entity_poly.type
_entity_poly.pdbx_seq_one_letter_code
_entity_poly.pdbx_strand_id
1 'polypeptide(L)' 'NTSHVMYDCDPKNKYKKIHDKNILDKLDKRWPPLTTTKFAGLRDQFFWQYQFE' A
#
# COMPACT_ATOMS: atom_id res chain seq x y z
N ASN A 1 8.57 14.76 27.24
CA ASN A 1 8.02 13.57 26.57
C ASN A 1 8.17 13.79 25.06
N THR A 2 9.28 13.39 24.46
CA THR A 2 9.60 13.63 23.05
C THR A 2 9.32 12.36 22.24
N SER A 3 8.05 12.22 21.84
CA SER A 3 7.65 11.26 20.81
C SER A 3 8.01 11.84 19.45
N HIS A 4 8.94 11.21 18.72
CA HIS A 4 9.22 11.55 17.33
C HIS A 4 8.34 10.69 16.43
N VAL A 5 7.81 11.30 15.36
CA VAL A 5 7.08 10.50 14.37
C VAL A 5 8.09 9.66 13.60
N MET A 6 7.82 8.36 13.54
CA MET A 6 8.63 7.40 12.79
C MET A 6 8.03 7.23 11.40
N TYR A 7 8.89 7.38 10.39
CA TYR A 7 8.61 7.14 8.98
C TYR A 7 9.76 6.29 8.43
N ASP A 8 9.54 5.54 7.35
CA ASP A 8 10.58 4.80 6.63
C ASP A 8 11.46 3.90 7.52
N CYS A 9 10.82 3.13 8.42
CA CYS A 9 11.51 2.44 9.51
C CYS A 9 12.47 1.33 9.04
N ASP A 10 12.18 0.69 7.91
CA ASP A 10 13.02 -0.33 7.29
C ASP A 10 13.11 -0.13 5.77
N PRO A 11 13.99 0.77 5.30
CA PRO A 11 14.11 1.08 3.87
C PRO A 11 14.55 -0.09 3.00
N LYS A 12 15.06 -1.18 3.61
CA LYS A 12 15.51 -2.39 2.91
C LYS A 12 14.37 -3.38 2.69
N ASN A 13 13.34 -3.34 3.53
CA ASN A 13 12.14 -4.15 3.36
C ASN A 13 11.21 -3.51 2.34
N LYS A 14 11.32 -3.95 1.07
CA LYS A 14 10.52 -3.41 -0.02
C LYS A 14 9.16 -4.09 -0.13
N TYR A 15 8.16 -3.30 -0.54
CA TYR A 15 6.83 -3.81 -0.82
C TYR A 15 6.88 -4.91 -1.88
N LYS A 16 6.19 -6.02 -1.59
CA LYS A 16 5.99 -7.09 -2.56
C LYS A 16 4.60 -6.95 -3.14
N LYS A 17 4.53 -6.83 -4.46
CA LYS A 17 3.28 -6.73 -5.20
C LYS A 17 2.37 -7.91 -4.86
N ILE A 18 1.14 -7.61 -4.50
CA ILE A 18 0.15 -8.61 -4.14
C ILE A 18 -0.41 -9.18 -5.45
N HIS A 19 -0.15 -10.46 -5.70
CA HIS A 19 -0.68 -11.18 -6.86
C HIS A 19 -1.95 -11.98 -6.54
N ASP A 20 -2.21 -12.25 -5.25
CA ASP A 20 -3.42 -12.92 -4.80
C ASP A 20 -4.63 -12.00 -4.97
N LYS A 21 -5.51 -12.39 -5.90
CA LYS A 21 -6.73 -11.64 -6.22
C LYS A 21 -7.68 -11.53 -5.02
N ASN A 22 -7.79 -12.55 -4.18
CA ASN A 22 -8.67 -12.51 -3.01
C ASN A 22 -8.17 -11.50 -1.98
N ILE A 23 -6.84 -11.37 -1.82
CA ILE A 23 -6.24 -10.35 -0.96
C ILE A 23 -6.50 -8.96 -1.56
N LEU A 24 -6.28 -8.78 -2.86
CA LEU A 24 -6.53 -7.52 -3.55
C LEU A 24 -7.98 -7.07 -3.46
N ASP A 25 -8.95 -7.96 -3.69
CA ASP A 25 -10.37 -7.62 -3.64
C ASP A 25 -10.81 -7.19 -2.23
N LYS A 26 -10.26 -7.86 -1.20
CA LYS A 26 -10.50 -7.47 0.20
C LYS A 26 -9.87 -6.11 0.54
N LEU A 27 -8.66 -5.86 0.02
CA LEU A 27 -7.91 -4.65 0.28
C LEU A 27 -8.52 -3.46 -0.44
N ASP A 28 -8.89 -3.59 -1.72
CA ASP A 28 -9.60 -2.56 -2.49
C ASP A 28 -10.94 -2.16 -1.86
N LYS A 29 -11.68 -3.12 -1.30
CA LYS A 29 -12.95 -2.82 -0.63
C LYS A 29 -12.78 -2.01 0.67
N ARG A 30 -11.68 -2.21 1.40
CA ARG A 30 -11.45 -1.62 2.72
C ARG A 30 -10.52 -0.42 2.70
N TRP A 31 -9.61 -0.40 1.75
CA TRP A 31 -8.54 0.57 1.63
C TRP A 31 -8.26 0.92 0.15
N PRO A 32 -9.27 1.45 -0.57
CA PRO A 32 -9.13 1.78 -1.98
C PRO A 32 -8.21 3.00 -2.17
N PRO A 33 -7.39 3.01 -3.24
CA PRO A 33 -6.70 4.23 -3.66
C PRO A 33 -7.71 5.20 -4.30
N LEU A 34 -7.98 6.32 -3.63
CA LEU A 34 -8.96 7.32 -4.09
C LEU A 34 -8.39 8.32 -5.11
N THR A 35 -7.07 8.33 -5.31
CA THR A 35 -6.36 9.26 -6.21
C THR A 35 -6.15 8.69 -7.62
N THR A 36 -6.45 7.41 -7.84
CA THR A 36 -6.25 6.71 -9.11
C THR A 36 -7.48 5.91 -9.49
N THR A 37 -7.62 5.56 -10.78
CA THR A 37 -8.68 4.64 -11.19
C THR A 37 -8.49 3.27 -10.54
N LYS A 38 -9.58 2.55 -10.26
CA LYS A 38 -9.52 1.19 -9.68
C LYS A 38 -8.61 0.25 -10.47
N PHE A 39 -8.66 0.31 -11.81
CA PHE A 39 -7.78 -0.50 -12.66
C PHE A 39 -6.30 -0.19 -12.44
N ALA A 40 -5.92 1.10 -12.45
CA ALA A 40 -4.55 1.51 -12.20
C ALA A 40 -4.11 1.18 -10.76
N GLY A 41 -4.98 1.42 -9.77
CA GLY A 41 -4.72 1.13 -8.36
C GLY A 41 -4.46 -0.36 -8.10
N LEU A 42 -5.28 -1.25 -8.66
CA LEU A 42 -5.09 -2.71 -8.54
C LEU A 42 -3.88 -3.22 -9.31
N ARG A 43 -3.62 -2.64 -10.50
CA ARG A 43 -2.50 -3.04 -11.35
C ARG A 43 -1.17 -2.56 -10.78
N ASP A 44 -1.07 -1.32 -10.36
CA ASP A 44 0.21 -0.68 -10.02
C ASP A 44 0.47 -0.72 -8.51
N GLN A 45 -0.58 -0.75 -7.68
CA GLN A 45 -0.52 -0.89 -6.21
C GLN A 45 0.33 0.20 -5.53
N PHE A 46 0.56 1.31 -6.21
CA PHE A 46 1.44 2.41 -5.77
C PHE A 46 1.05 2.95 -4.38
N PHE A 47 -0.25 3.07 -4.13
CA PHE A 47 -0.75 3.53 -2.84
C PHE A 47 -0.34 2.61 -1.68
N TRP A 48 -0.55 1.30 -1.80
CA TRP A 48 -0.19 0.36 -0.74
C TRP A 48 1.32 0.18 -0.62
N GLN A 49 2.05 0.31 -1.72
CA GLN A 49 3.52 0.36 -1.69
C GLN A 49 4.00 1.55 -0.85
N TYR A 50 3.50 2.76 -1.13
CA TYR A 50 3.90 3.98 -0.43
C TYR A 50 3.54 3.97 1.06
N GLN A 51 2.46 3.28 1.46
CA GLN A 51 2.06 3.16 2.87
C GLN A 51 2.80 2.06 3.63
N PHE A 52 3.40 1.10 2.91
CA PHE A 52 4.16 0.00 3.50
C PHE A 52 5.62 0.39 3.77
N GLU A 53 6.22 1.12 2.82
CA GLU A 53 7.56 1.69 2.95
C GLU A 53 7.55 2.82 3.99
#